data_AF-A0A6J5WAB2-F1
#
_entry.id   AF-A0A6J5WAB2-F1
#
_cell.length_a   1.000
_cell.length_b   1.000
_cell.length_c   1.000
_cell.angle_alpha   90.00
_cell.angle_beta   90.00
_cell.angle_gamma   90.00
#
_symmetry.space_group_name_H-M   'P 1'
#
loop_
_entity.id
_entity.type
_entity.pdbx_description
1 polymer ?
#
loop_
_entity_poly.entity_id
_entity_poly.type
_entity_poly.pdbx_seq_one_letter_code
_entity_poly.pdbx_strand_id
1 'polypeptide(L)'
;MSFCSSLSYPNSLFLSKTKPFSADIKSPTVSLSSRFRASADVPDFLSADWLESRKKKPFGPRLNFSAEEAVQHQLDALKYNDQPRQDYGIEVMYRFAGFDPFERSTYFGPFFDLGQFERFRRIFHHSTYRVLLGHKERKMLSSLFVEENRFKQRVWIRGSRPEEEEIFQFTMVQRVGGSWDGYWLTESLLHDGDAFAGGLAY
;
A
#
# COMPACT_ATOMS: atom_id res chain seq x y z
N MET A 1 -50.29 -21.98 -35.73
CA MET A 1 -51.10 -21.12 -34.83
C MET A 1 -50.27 -19.89 -34.51
N SER A 2 -50.52 -18.81 -35.25
CA SER A 2 -49.87 -17.50 -35.14
C SER A 2 -50.77 -16.58 -34.32
N PHE A 3 -50.20 -15.79 -33.42
CA PHE A 3 -50.85 -14.57 -32.94
C PHE A 3 -49.83 -13.44 -32.85
N CYS A 4 -50.04 -12.45 -33.71
CA CYS A 4 -49.49 -11.10 -33.71
C CYS A 4 -50.40 -10.15 -32.90
N SER A 5 -49.94 -8.90 -32.76
CA SER A 5 -50.63 -7.65 -32.35
C SER A 5 -50.59 -7.36 -30.84
N SER A 6 -50.34 -6.15 -30.31
CA SER A 6 -50.20 -4.80 -30.89
C SER A 6 -49.69 -3.82 -29.82
N LEU A 7 -49.05 -2.72 -30.27
CA LEU A 7 -48.66 -1.54 -29.48
C LEU A 7 -49.84 -0.83 -28.80
N SER A 8 -49.58 -0.12 -27.69
CA SER A 8 -49.97 1.30 -27.51
C SER A 8 -49.38 1.93 -26.24
N TYR A 9 -48.73 3.08 -26.42
CA TYR A 9 -48.39 4.05 -25.37
C TYR A 9 -49.63 4.86 -24.94
N PRO A 10 -49.55 5.54 -23.78
CA PRO A 10 -50.00 6.92 -23.75
C PRO A 10 -48.92 7.88 -23.23
N ASN A 11 -49.03 9.09 -23.77
CA ASN A 11 -48.18 10.25 -23.61
C ASN A 11 -48.89 11.28 -22.73
N SER A 12 -48.14 12.26 -22.21
CA SER A 12 -48.57 13.56 -21.61
C SER A 12 -49.09 13.51 -20.15
N LEU A 13 -48.82 14.48 -19.26
CA LEU A 13 -48.67 15.93 -19.41
C LEU A 13 -47.66 16.53 -18.42
N PHE A 14 -46.97 17.57 -18.91
CA PHE A 14 -46.19 18.56 -18.15
C PHE A 14 -47.11 19.46 -17.31
N LEU A 15 -46.65 19.90 -16.14
CA LEU A 15 -46.96 21.26 -15.66
C LEU A 15 -45.82 21.84 -14.83
N SER A 16 -45.07 22.76 -15.45
CA SER A 16 -44.13 23.68 -14.83
C SER A 16 -44.85 24.99 -14.46
N LYS A 17 -44.56 25.54 -13.27
CA LYS A 17 -44.76 26.97 -12.99
C LYS A 17 -43.61 27.53 -12.14
N THR A 18 -42.81 28.36 -12.80
CA THR A 18 -41.97 29.45 -12.28
C THR A 18 -42.91 30.59 -11.77
N LYS A 19 -42.60 31.60 -10.93
CA LYS A 19 -41.38 32.32 -10.51
C LYS A 19 -41.79 33.41 -9.46
N PRO A 20 -40.95 34.39 -9.07
CA PRO A 20 -40.36 34.60 -7.74
C PRO A 20 -40.97 35.78 -6.94
N PHE A 21 -40.49 36.06 -5.72
CA PHE A 21 -40.33 37.45 -5.21
C PHE A 21 -39.41 37.50 -3.98
N SER A 22 -38.45 38.43 -4.01
CA SER A 22 -37.52 38.81 -2.95
C SER A 22 -38.13 39.89 -2.04
N ALA A 23 -37.81 39.89 -0.73
CA ALA A 23 -37.24 41.02 0.02
C ALA A 23 -37.29 40.80 1.55
N ASP A 24 -36.32 41.45 2.22
CA ASP A 24 -35.89 41.43 3.61
C ASP A 24 -36.94 41.62 4.73
N ILE A 25 -36.62 41.15 5.95
CA ILE A 25 -36.31 41.99 7.15
C ILE A 25 -36.24 41.14 8.45
N LYS A 26 -35.05 41.19 9.09
CA LYS A 26 -34.68 41.22 10.52
C LYS A 26 -35.02 40.06 11.50
N SER A 27 -33.95 39.65 12.20
CA SER A 27 -33.78 38.71 13.32
C SER A 27 -34.54 39.03 14.61
N PRO A 28 -34.66 38.05 15.53
CA PRO A 28 -33.77 38.12 16.70
C PRO A 28 -33.08 36.79 17.09
N THR A 29 -31.77 36.93 17.35
CA THR A 29 -30.95 36.27 18.38
C THR A 29 -31.49 35.03 19.10
N VAL A 30 -30.86 33.87 18.82
CA VAL A 30 -30.52 32.87 19.85
C VAL A 30 -29.08 32.40 19.58
N SER A 31 -28.19 32.73 20.50
CA SER A 31 -26.80 32.32 20.54
C SER A 31 -26.69 30.85 20.95
N LEU A 32 -26.26 29.98 20.04
CA LEU A 32 -25.56 28.74 20.42
C LEU A 32 -24.09 28.87 20.07
N SER A 33 -23.36 29.49 20.99
CA SER A 33 -21.91 29.32 21.07
C SER A 33 -21.61 27.90 21.54
N SER A 34 -21.52 26.95 20.62
CA SER A 34 -20.84 25.69 20.88
C SER A 34 -19.43 25.76 20.31
N ARG A 35 -18.57 26.52 20.98
CA ARG A 35 -17.12 26.36 20.83
C ARG A 35 -16.74 25.13 21.62
N PHE A 36 -16.95 23.93 21.08
CA PHE A 36 -16.14 22.80 21.49
C PHE A 36 -14.75 23.01 20.90
N ARG A 37 -13.95 23.85 21.56
CA ARG A 37 -12.51 23.78 21.44
C ARG A 37 -12.12 22.58 22.28
N ALA A 38 -12.15 21.40 21.67
CA ALA A 38 -11.43 20.26 22.22
C ALA A 38 -9.97 20.71 22.29
N SER A 39 -9.51 21.09 23.49
CA SER A 39 -8.09 21.06 23.78
C SER A 39 -7.75 19.59 23.65
N ALA A 40 -7.26 19.19 22.49
CA ALA A 40 -6.63 17.91 22.34
C ALA A 40 -5.36 18.03 23.18
N ASP A 41 -5.48 17.75 24.46
CA ASP A 41 -4.35 17.39 25.30
C ASP A 41 -3.88 16.06 24.73
N VAL A 42 -3.04 16.18 23.68
CA VAL A 42 -2.37 15.07 23.03
C VAL A 42 -1.55 14.42 24.14
N PRO A 43 -1.78 13.14 24.45
CA PRO A 43 -0.99 12.47 25.47
C PRO A 43 0.51 12.61 25.13
N ASP A 44 1.31 13.02 26.10
CA ASP A 44 2.76 13.30 26.02
C ASP A 44 3.62 12.11 25.51
N PHE A 45 2.98 10.98 25.19
CA PHE A 45 3.58 9.81 24.56
C PHE A 45 3.68 9.89 23.03
N LEU A 46 3.06 10.89 22.39
CA LEU A 46 3.22 11.13 20.96
C LEU A 46 4.13 12.34 20.77
N SER A 47 5.39 12.13 20.40
CA SER A 47 6.30 13.21 20.02
C SER A 47 5.60 14.16 19.03
N ALA A 48 5.78 15.47 19.18
CA ALA A 48 5.17 16.48 18.30
C ALA A 48 5.47 16.23 16.80
N ASP A 49 6.59 15.57 16.52
CA ASP A 49 7.02 15.16 15.18
C ASP A 49 6.24 13.98 14.59
N TRP A 50 5.43 13.27 15.39
CA TRP A 50 4.66 12.10 14.94
C TRP A 50 3.63 12.47 13.88
N LEU A 51 2.89 13.57 14.08
CA LEU A 51 1.94 14.08 13.09
C LEU A 51 2.65 14.61 11.83
N GLU A 52 3.76 15.33 12.00
CA GLU A 52 4.54 15.87 10.88
C GLU A 52 5.18 14.76 10.03
N SER A 53 5.65 13.68 10.65
CA SER A 53 6.21 12.54 9.95
C SER A 53 5.18 11.87 9.02
N ARG A 54 3.92 11.72 9.46
CA ARG A 54 2.82 11.15 8.64
C ARG A 54 2.34 12.06 7.51
N LYS A 55 2.60 13.37 7.56
CA LYS A 55 2.20 14.29 6.48
C LYS A 55 2.95 14.05 5.17
N LYS A 56 4.18 13.53 5.23
CA LYS A 56 4.95 13.16 4.04
C LYS A 56 4.59 11.73 3.63
N LYS A 57 3.91 11.61 2.48
CA LYS A 57 3.65 10.33 1.82
C LYS A 57 4.99 9.58 1.68
N PRO A 58 5.10 8.29 2.04
CA PRO A 58 6.37 7.58 1.95
C PRO A 58 6.94 7.60 0.53
N PHE A 59 8.14 7.09 0.34
CA PHE A 59 8.54 6.73 -1.02
C PHE A 59 7.63 5.59 -1.54
N GLY A 60 7.44 5.51 -2.86
CA GLY A 60 6.53 4.54 -3.46
C GLY A 60 6.82 4.35 -4.95
N PRO A 61 6.10 3.42 -5.59
CA PRO A 61 6.32 3.07 -6.99
C PRO A 61 6.06 4.26 -7.92
N ARG A 62 6.82 4.33 -9.01
CA ARG A 62 6.73 5.37 -10.04
C ARG A 62 6.75 4.75 -11.44
N LEU A 63 6.07 5.39 -12.37
CA LEU A 63 5.97 4.94 -13.77
C LEU A 63 7.32 4.83 -14.49
N ASN A 64 8.28 5.67 -14.10
CA ASN A 64 9.57 5.74 -14.76
C ASN A 64 10.60 4.75 -14.20
N PHE A 65 10.23 3.91 -13.23
CA PHE A 65 11.13 2.91 -12.68
C PHE A 65 11.17 1.67 -13.55
N SER A 66 12.38 1.15 -13.76
CA SER A 66 12.55 -0.23 -14.20
C SER A 66 12.24 -1.19 -13.04
N ALA A 67 12.02 -2.47 -13.36
CA ALA A 67 11.81 -3.50 -12.34
C ALA A 67 13.00 -3.60 -11.36
N GLU A 68 14.23 -3.47 -11.88
CA GLU A 68 15.46 -3.52 -11.08
C GLU A 68 15.60 -2.28 -10.18
N GLU A 69 15.32 -1.08 -10.71
CA GLU A 69 15.34 0.17 -9.93
C GLU A 69 14.29 0.14 -8.80
N ALA A 70 13.12 -0.41 -9.07
CA ALA A 70 12.07 -0.58 -8.06
C ALA A 70 12.53 -1.49 -6.91
N VAL A 71 13.24 -2.60 -7.20
CA VAL A 71 13.85 -3.46 -6.17
C VAL A 71 14.95 -2.73 -5.43
N GLN A 72 15.82 -2.00 -6.14
CA GLN A 72 16.92 -1.27 -5.53
C GLN A 72 16.44 -0.21 -4.54
N HIS A 73 15.43 0.58 -4.91
CA HIS A 73 14.86 1.58 -4.01
C HIS A 73 14.18 0.99 -2.78
N GLN A 74 13.52 -0.16 -2.93
CA GLN A 74 12.95 -0.92 -1.81
C GLN A 74 14.04 -1.36 -0.83
N LEU A 75 15.14 -1.90 -1.36
CA LEU A 75 16.29 -2.31 -0.54
C LEU A 75 16.99 -1.11 0.11
N ASP A 76 17.13 0.02 -0.58
CA ASP A 76 17.64 1.25 0.04
C ASP A 76 16.78 1.73 1.19
N ALA A 77 15.45 1.66 1.05
CA ALA A 77 14.54 2.00 2.12
C ALA A 77 14.70 1.06 3.33
N LEU A 78 14.87 -0.25 3.09
CA LEU A 78 15.10 -1.24 4.15
C LEU A 78 16.48 -1.09 4.83
N LYS A 79 17.50 -0.68 4.09
CA LYS A 79 18.83 -0.34 4.64
C LYS A 79 18.75 0.77 5.67
N TYR A 80 17.90 1.77 5.43
CA TYR A 80 17.67 2.90 6.33
C TYR A 80 16.26 2.85 6.94
N ASN A 81 15.85 1.67 7.42
CA ASN A 81 14.47 1.37 7.81
C ASN A 81 13.84 2.41 8.75
N ASP A 82 14.59 2.94 9.72
CA ASP A 82 14.05 3.83 10.75
C ASP A 82 14.25 5.33 10.46
N GLN A 83 14.54 5.69 9.20
CA GLN A 83 14.70 7.08 8.77
C GLN A 83 13.70 7.43 7.65
N PRO A 84 12.94 8.54 7.76
CA PRO A 84 12.97 9.56 8.81
C PRO A 84 12.18 9.19 10.09
N ARG A 85 11.47 8.07 10.09
CA ARG A 85 10.68 7.57 11.23
C ARG A 85 10.85 6.06 11.33
N GLN A 86 10.50 5.50 12.49
CA GLN A 86 10.53 4.06 12.72
C GLN A 86 9.75 3.28 11.63
N ASP A 87 10.33 2.19 11.14
CA ASP A 87 9.75 1.30 10.13
C ASP A 87 9.34 1.97 8.80
N TYR A 88 9.93 3.11 8.48
CA TYR A 88 9.76 3.77 7.18
C TYR A 88 10.12 2.86 6.01
N GLY A 89 11.17 2.05 6.12
CA GLY A 89 11.55 1.07 5.09
C GLY A 89 10.43 0.08 4.80
N ILE A 90 9.80 -0.45 5.86
CA ILE A 90 8.64 -1.34 5.75
C ILE A 90 7.43 -0.62 5.15
N GLU A 91 7.18 0.65 5.49
CA GLU A 91 6.13 1.43 4.85
C GLU A 91 6.35 1.57 3.33
N VAL A 92 7.59 1.76 2.90
CA VAL A 92 7.94 1.77 1.48
C VAL A 92 7.63 0.41 0.86
N MET A 93 8.07 -0.70 1.48
CA MET A 93 7.75 -2.06 1.02
C MET A 93 6.24 -2.28 0.86
N TYR A 94 5.46 -1.87 1.85
CA TYR A 94 4.00 -1.99 1.83
C TYR A 94 3.37 -1.21 0.68
N ARG A 95 3.94 -0.05 0.31
CA ARG A 95 3.45 0.76 -0.82
C ARG A 95 3.83 0.23 -2.18
N PHE A 96 4.94 -0.51 -2.27
CA PHE A 96 5.29 -1.26 -3.47
C PHE A 96 4.52 -2.57 -3.58
N ALA A 97 3.89 -3.04 -2.49
CA ALA A 97 3.20 -4.31 -2.49
C ALA A 97 2.01 -4.28 -3.46
N GLY A 98 2.03 -5.23 -4.40
CA GLY A 98 1.04 -5.34 -5.46
C GLY A 98 -0.15 -6.21 -5.10
N PHE A 99 -0.46 -6.44 -3.81
CA PHE A 99 -1.61 -7.24 -3.40
C PHE A 99 -2.86 -6.37 -3.14
N ASP A 100 -4.05 -7.00 -3.16
CA ASP A 100 -5.29 -6.35 -2.73
C ASP A 100 -5.39 -6.37 -1.19
N PRO A 101 -5.50 -5.21 -0.51
CA PRO A 101 -5.63 -5.14 0.94
C PRO A 101 -6.85 -5.87 1.51
N PHE A 102 -7.88 -6.15 0.70
CA PHE A 102 -9.09 -6.85 1.13
C PHE A 102 -9.00 -8.37 0.94
N GLU A 103 -7.93 -8.87 0.32
CA GLU A 103 -7.70 -10.28 0.05
C GLU A 103 -6.49 -10.84 0.79
N ARG A 104 -6.45 -12.17 0.94
CA ARG A 104 -5.26 -12.84 1.48
C ARG A 104 -4.18 -12.92 0.40
N SER A 105 -2.96 -12.57 0.76
CA SER A 105 -1.84 -12.49 -0.16
C SER A 105 -0.78 -13.55 0.15
N THR A 106 -0.13 -14.06 -0.88
CA THR A 106 1.05 -14.95 -0.83
C THR A 106 2.37 -14.16 -0.88
N TYR A 107 2.36 -12.86 -0.55
CA TYR A 107 3.54 -11.99 -0.65
C TYR A 107 4.78 -12.57 0.05
N PHE A 108 4.61 -13.22 1.21
CA PHE A 108 5.69 -13.86 1.97
C PHE A 108 5.68 -15.40 1.86
N GLY A 109 5.02 -15.96 0.84
CA GLY A 109 4.87 -17.40 0.60
C GLY A 109 3.49 -17.91 0.99
N PRO A 110 3.23 -18.28 2.26
CA PRO A 110 1.89 -18.63 2.74
C PRO A 110 0.86 -17.51 2.59
N PHE A 111 -0.42 -17.86 2.64
CA PHE A 111 -1.51 -16.88 2.62
C PHE A 111 -1.59 -16.11 3.94
N PHE A 112 -1.30 -14.81 3.91
CA PHE A 112 -1.45 -13.91 5.04
C PHE A 112 -2.53 -12.85 4.75
N ASP A 113 -3.21 -12.42 5.80
CA ASP A 113 -3.96 -11.17 5.76
C ASP A 113 -2.96 -10.02 5.99
N LEU A 114 -2.61 -9.36 4.89
CA LEU A 114 -1.61 -8.29 4.85
C LEU A 114 -2.26 -6.92 4.64
N GLY A 115 -3.58 -6.84 4.58
CA GLY A 115 -4.30 -5.57 4.38
C GLY A 115 -4.02 -4.55 5.46
N GLN A 116 -3.76 -5.01 6.69
CA GLN A 116 -3.34 -4.16 7.80
C GLN A 116 -1.82 -4.01 7.83
N PHE A 117 -1.36 -2.75 7.83
CA PHE A 117 0.06 -2.43 7.87
C PHE A 117 0.78 -3.11 9.04
N GLU A 118 0.16 -3.19 10.22
CA GLU A 118 0.75 -3.81 11.41
C GLU A 118 1.01 -5.31 11.21
N ARG A 119 0.16 -6.02 10.46
CA ARG A 119 0.37 -7.44 10.13
C ARG A 119 1.56 -7.61 9.19
N PHE A 120 1.63 -6.78 8.17
CA PHE A 120 2.77 -6.73 7.24
C PHE A 120 4.08 -6.39 7.97
N ARG A 121 4.06 -5.38 8.85
CA ARG A 121 5.20 -4.96 9.67
C ARG A 121 5.72 -6.06 10.57
N ARG A 122 4.82 -6.82 11.22
CA ARG A 122 5.21 -7.93 12.11
C ARG A 122 6.05 -8.99 11.40
N ILE A 123 5.77 -9.27 10.13
CA ILE A 123 6.52 -10.29 9.37
C ILE A 123 7.96 -9.84 9.14
N PHE A 124 8.20 -8.57 8.82
CA PHE A 124 9.55 -8.03 8.67
C PHE A 124 10.38 -8.09 9.96
N HIS A 125 9.74 -7.98 11.12
CA HIS A 125 10.40 -8.13 12.43
C HIS A 125 10.58 -9.60 12.86
N HIS A 126 9.99 -10.56 12.12
CA HIS A 126 10.18 -11.99 12.36
C HIS A 126 11.57 -12.45 11.89
N SER A 127 12.09 -13.55 12.47
CA SER A 127 13.46 -14.02 12.28
C SER A 127 13.89 -14.13 10.81
N THR A 128 13.02 -14.67 9.95
CA THR A 128 13.30 -14.87 8.52
C THR A 128 13.59 -13.58 7.76
N TYR A 129 12.86 -12.50 8.03
CA TYR A 129 12.92 -11.26 7.25
C TYR A 129 13.66 -10.12 7.96
N ARG A 130 13.97 -10.26 9.25
CA ARG A 130 14.67 -9.24 10.04
C ARG A 130 16.01 -8.84 9.42
N VAL A 131 16.69 -9.78 8.73
CA VAL A 131 17.98 -9.57 8.05
C VAL A 131 17.92 -8.42 7.03
N LEU A 132 16.76 -8.17 6.44
CA LEU A 132 16.54 -7.07 5.50
C LEU A 132 16.63 -5.69 6.18
N LEU A 133 16.27 -5.60 7.46
CA LEU A 133 16.17 -4.34 8.20
C LEU A 133 17.55 -3.88 8.66
N GLY A 134 17.96 -2.70 8.21
CA GLY A 134 19.26 -2.14 8.61
C GLY A 134 20.46 -2.92 8.10
N HIS A 135 20.30 -3.63 6.97
CA HIS A 135 21.37 -4.43 6.38
C HIS A 135 22.59 -3.58 5.99
N LYS A 136 23.79 -4.14 6.13
CA LYS A 136 25.05 -3.45 5.83
C LYS A 136 25.33 -3.45 4.34
N GLU A 137 25.13 -4.61 3.71
CA GLU A 137 25.50 -4.86 2.32
C GLU A 137 24.42 -5.67 1.63
N ARG A 138 24.30 -5.46 0.32
CA ARG A 138 23.42 -6.23 -0.56
C ARG A 138 24.13 -6.46 -1.89
N LYS A 139 23.88 -7.61 -2.50
CA LYS A 139 24.41 -7.96 -3.82
C LYS A 139 23.31 -8.57 -4.67
N MET A 140 23.10 -8.00 -5.87
CA MET A 140 22.25 -8.60 -6.88
C MET A 140 22.92 -9.88 -7.39
N LEU A 141 22.28 -11.03 -7.18
CA LEU A 141 22.81 -12.33 -7.61
C LEU A 141 22.40 -12.66 -9.04
N SER A 142 21.09 -12.60 -9.32
CA SER A 142 20.55 -12.88 -10.64
C SER A 142 19.25 -12.13 -10.90
N SER A 143 19.07 -11.71 -12.15
CA SER A 143 17.90 -11.00 -12.67
C SER A 143 17.29 -11.82 -13.82
N LEU A 144 15.98 -12.02 -13.83
CA LEU A 144 15.29 -12.79 -14.86
C LEU A 144 13.94 -12.17 -15.19
N PHE A 145 13.71 -11.83 -16.46
CA PHE A 145 12.36 -11.60 -16.97
C PHE A 145 11.72 -12.95 -17.24
N VAL A 146 10.72 -13.31 -16.44
CA VAL A 146 9.96 -14.56 -16.62
C VAL A 146 8.98 -14.40 -17.77
N GLU A 147 8.33 -13.23 -17.83
CA GLU A 147 7.37 -12.79 -18.84
C GLU A 147 7.61 -11.29 -19.10
N GLU A 148 6.95 -10.70 -20.10
CA GLU A 148 7.10 -9.27 -20.44
C GLU A 148 6.79 -8.34 -19.25
N ASN A 149 5.79 -8.70 -18.46
CA ASN A 149 5.32 -7.96 -17.30
C ASN A 149 5.71 -8.61 -15.97
N ARG A 150 6.62 -9.61 -15.96
CA ARG A 150 7.03 -10.28 -14.72
C ARG A 150 8.53 -10.47 -14.63
N PHE A 151 9.10 -9.95 -13.56
CA PHE A 151 10.54 -9.91 -13.33
C PHE A 151 10.88 -10.54 -11.98
N LYS A 152 11.94 -11.33 -11.93
CA LYS A 152 12.47 -11.94 -10.70
C LYS A 152 13.90 -11.48 -10.45
N GLN A 153 14.19 -11.11 -9.21
CA GLN A 153 15.51 -10.70 -8.77
C GLN A 153 15.89 -11.47 -7.52
N ARG A 154 17.01 -12.20 -7.57
CA ARG A 154 17.64 -12.79 -6.38
C ARG A 154 18.67 -11.81 -5.82
N VAL A 155 18.63 -11.64 -4.51
CA VAL A 155 19.44 -10.69 -3.78
C VAL A 155 20.02 -11.37 -2.56
N TRP A 156 21.34 -11.32 -2.44
CA TRP A 156 22.03 -11.66 -1.21
C TRP A 156 22.11 -10.43 -0.32
N ILE A 157 21.85 -10.62 0.97
CA ILE A 157 21.80 -9.55 1.97
C ILE A 157 22.62 -9.95 3.18
N ARG A 158 23.44 -9.01 3.64
CA ARG A 158 24.17 -9.11 4.88
C ARG A 158 23.56 -8.19 5.93
N GLY A 159 23.00 -8.80 6.96
CA GLY A 159 22.35 -8.13 8.08
C GLY A 159 23.30 -7.28 8.93
N SER A 160 22.75 -6.71 9.99
CA SER A 160 23.50 -5.88 10.93
C SER A 160 24.36 -6.72 11.90
N ARG A 161 23.90 -7.92 12.24
CA ARG A 161 24.60 -8.85 13.15
C ARG A 161 25.70 -9.62 12.40
N PRO A 162 26.77 -10.04 13.10
CA PRO A 162 27.75 -10.95 12.51
C PRO A 162 27.05 -12.27 12.10
N GLU A 163 27.46 -12.84 10.96
CA GLU A 163 26.96 -14.11 10.39
C GLU A 163 25.48 -14.13 9.96
N GLU A 164 24.78 -12.99 10.01
CA GLU A 164 23.41 -12.88 9.53
C GLU A 164 23.43 -12.58 8.02
N GLU A 165 23.43 -13.63 7.20
CA GLU A 165 23.46 -13.55 5.74
C GLU A 165 22.35 -14.40 5.13
N GLU A 166 21.54 -13.80 4.26
CA GLU A 166 20.39 -14.47 3.67
C GLU A 166 20.20 -14.10 2.20
N ILE A 167 19.52 -14.97 1.46
CA ILE A 167 19.16 -14.74 0.06
C ILE A 167 17.65 -14.62 -0.05
N PHE A 168 17.20 -13.57 -0.72
CA PHE A 168 15.79 -13.31 -0.99
C PHE A 168 15.53 -13.23 -2.49
N GLN A 169 14.35 -13.69 -2.89
CA GLN A 169 13.83 -13.55 -4.24
C GLN A 169 12.67 -12.54 -4.23
N PHE A 170 12.86 -11.44 -4.95
CA PHE A 170 11.80 -10.52 -5.31
C PHE A 170 11.13 -11.01 -6.59
N THR A 171 9.81 -11.09 -6.57
CA THR A 171 9.00 -11.20 -7.78
C THR A 171 8.27 -9.89 -7.97
N MET A 172 8.55 -9.23 -9.08
CA MET A 172 7.97 -7.95 -9.49
C MET A 172 6.99 -8.20 -10.64
N VAL A 173 5.85 -7.50 -10.62
CA VAL A 173 4.85 -7.52 -11.67
C VAL A 173 4.58 -6.10 -12.15
N GLN A 174 4.56 -5.92 -13.46
CA GLN A 174 4.10 -4.68 -14.08
C GLN A 174 2.59 -4.74 -14.22
N ARG A 175 1.90 -3.81 -13.58
CA ARG A 175 0.44 -3.74 -13.66
C ARG A 175 0.01 -3.27 -15.05
N VAL A 176 -1.04 -3.91 -15.56
CA VAL A 176 -1.67 -3.58 -16.84
C VAL A 176 -3.11 -3.12 -16.57
N GLY A 177 -3.42 -1.90 -16.97
CA GLY A 177 -4.72 -1.25 -16.77
C GLY A 177 -4.95 -0.68 -15.36
N GLY A 178 -6.00 0.13 -15.25
CA GLY A 178 -6.37 0.84 -14.01
C GLY A 178 -5.47 2.02 -13.68
N SER A 179 -5.52 2.49 -12.43
CA SER A 179 -4.75 3.66 -11.96
C SER A 179 -3.25 3.38 -11.75
N TRP A 180 -2.86 2.11 -11.76
CA TRP A 180 -1.48 1.63 -11.58
C TRP A 180 -0.89 1.06 -12.88
N ASP A 181 -1.50 1.35 -14.03
CA ASP A 181 -1.01 0.87 -15.32
C ASP A 181 0.45 1.28 -15.57
N GLY A 182 1.28 0.33 -15.96
CA GLY A 182 2.71 0.52 -16.23
C GLY A 182 3.63 0.52 -15.00
N TYR A 183 3.09 0.54 -13.76
CA TYR A 183 3.92 0.53 -12.55
C TYR A 183 4.44 -0.87 -12.23
N TRP A 184 5.71 -0.95 -11.82
CA TRP A 184 6.27 -2.16 -11.21
C TRP A 184 5.95 -2.23 -9.72
N LEU A 185 5.27 -3.30 -9.34
CA LEU A 185 4.88 -3.61 -7.96
C LEU A 185 5.50 -4.94 -7.53
N THR A 186 5.69 -5.12 -6.23
CA THR A 186 6.22 -6.36 -5.66
C THR A 186 5.06 -7.33 -5.46
N GLU A 187 5.07 -8.43 -6.20
CA GLU A 187 4.12 -9.53 -6.06
C GLU A 187 4.47 -10.40 -4.84
N SER A 188 5.76 -10.73 -4.69
CA SER A 188 6.26 -11.50 -3.55
C SER A 188 7.70 -11.19 -3.19
N LEU A 189 8.03 -11.38 -1.91
CA LEU A 189 9.35 -11.37 -1.34
C LEU A 189 9.53 -12.66 -0.55
N LEU A 190 10.31 -13.59 -1.12
CA LEU A 190 10.48 -14.93 -0.57
C LEU A 190 11.90 -15.15 -0.10
N HIS A 191 12.07 -15.87 1.00
CA HIS A 191 13.37 -16.41 1.39
C HIS A 191 13.72 -17.59 0.49
N ASP A 192 14.95 -17.62 -0.03
CA ASP A 192 15.38 -18.58 -1.05
C ASP A 192 15.54 -20.01 -0.48
N GLY A 193 15.78 -20.14 0.83
CA GLY A 193 15.84 -21.41 1.55
C GLY A 193 14.47 -22.06 1.78
N ASP A 194 13.37 -21.32 1.58
CA ASP A 194 12.00 -21.78 1.85
C ASP A 194 11.34 -22.53 0.68
N ALA A 195 12.12 -22.94 -0.33
CA ALA A 195 11.58 -23.77 -1.41
C ALA A 195 11.05 -25.15 -0.92
N PHE A 196 11.34 -25.57 0.32
CA PHE A 196 10.95 -26.91 0.84
C PHE A 196 10.58 -27.03 2.34
N ALA A 197 10.40 -25.96 3.12
CA ALA A 197 10.05 -26.10 4.55
C ALA A 197 8.60 -25.64 4.85
N GLY A 198 7.63 -26.54 4.64
CA GLY A 198 6.30 -26.36 5.19
C GLY A 198 6.37 -26.26 6.72
N GLY A 199 6.02 -25.11 7.29
CA GLY A 199 5.93 -25.00 8.76
C GLY A 199 6.05 -23.60 9.35
N LEU A 200 5.26 -22.63 8.89
CA LEU A 200 4.83 -21.54 9.78
C LEU A 200 3.47 -21.94 10.37
N ALA A 201 3.51 -22.83 11.35
CA ALA A 201 2.38 -23.05 12.24
C ALA A 201 2.32 -21.87 13.23
N TYR A 202 1.17 -21.22 13.29
CA TYR A 202 0.84 -20.14 14.22
C TYR A 202 0.75 -20.65 15.66
#